data_AF-A0AAE1Z9W1-F1
#
_entry.id   AF-A0AAE1Z9W1-F1
#
_cell.length_a   1.000
_cell.length_b   1.000
_cell.length_c   1.000
_cell.angle_alpha   90.00
_cell.angle_beta   90.00
_cell.angle_gamma   90.00
#
_symmetry.space_group_name_H-M   'P 1'
#
loop_
_entity.id
_entity.type
_entity.pdbx_description
1 polymer ?
#
loop_
_entity_poly.entity_id
_entity_poly.type
_entity_poly.pdbx_seq_one_letter_code
_entity_poly.pdbx_strand_id
1 'polypeptide(L)'
;MNYNSVINTTNYNGVENKDEILSSLEKLSKRELEALLSDHEGIKKLAKNCSEIKKIESDLETCMRENRCQAETNLSMEPTFNMIKTELVEAYSNYKQLEDQYMKLKLEVDNIGTKYSPSVILALLQTANAQAEEQSEELASRFLDKSMDVDVFLKDFIPLRKLCNERRFKCEKLAEQLSSGHINVLNFPNISHLSYVPNMLMNTDASSANPSQLYPSLLPLSHSTSNPPPTTYGFKI
;
A
#
# COMPACT_ATOMS: atom_id res chain seq x y z
N MET A 1 -2.42 -26.27 -29.96
CA MET A 1 -1.14 -26.49 -30.66
C MET A 1 -0.69 -27.91 -30.38
N ASN A 2 -0.42 -28.65 -31.46
CA ASN A 2 -0.18 -30.09 -31.45
C ASN A 2 1.26 -30.38 -31.01
N TYR A 3 1.46 -30.95 -29.82
CA TYR A 3 2.78 -31.42 -29.39
C TYR A 3 3.02 -32.80 -29.99
N ASN A 4 3.60 -32.81 -31.20
CA ASN A 4 4.16 -34.03 -31.76
C ASN A 4 5.38 -34.45 -30.95
N SER A 5 5.21 -35.51 -30.15
CA SER A 5 6.32 -36.27 -29.59
C SER A 5 6.97 -37.05 -30.73
N VAL A 6 7.94 -36.43 -31.40
CA VAL A 6 8.93 -37.18 -32.18
C VAL A 6 9.91 -37.73 -31.16
N ILE A 7 9.71 -39.00 -30.82
CA ILE A 7 10.63 -39.79 -30.02
C ILE A 7 11.89 -39.97 -30.88
N ASN A 8 12.85 -39.04 -30.76
CA ASN A 8 14.18 -39.25 -31.29
C ASN A 8 14.77 -40.41 -30.49
N THR A 9 14.80 -41.59 -31.12
CA THR A 9 15.48 -42.77 -30.63
C THR A 9 16.91 -42.37 -30.31
N THR A 10 17.19 -42.32 -29.01
CA THR A 10 18.44 -41.88 -28.42
C THR A 10 19.50 -42.91 -28.77
N ASN A 11 20.31 -42.60 -29.77
CA ASN A 11 21.53 -43.35 -30.07
C ASN A 11 22.56 -42.96 -29.00
N TYR A 12 22.88 -43.90 -28.11
CA TYR A 12 23.90 -43.75 -27.08
C TYR A 12 25.29 -43.57 -27.73
N ASN A 13 25.65 -42.32 -28.06
CA ASN A 13 27.01 -41.75 -27.95
C ASN A 13 27.19 -40.36 -28.59
N GLY A 14 26.17 -39.73 -29.19
CA GLY A 14 26.28 -38.32 -29.63
C GLY A 14 27.39 -38.02 -30.65
N VAL A 15 27.88 -39.01 -31.38
CA VAL A 15 28.85 -38.85 -32.48
C VAL A 15 28.12 -39.18 -33.77
N GLU A 16 27.60 -38.16 -34.46
CA GLU A 16 26.99 -38.30 -35.79
C GLU A 16 28.07 -38.49 -36.87
N ASN A 17 29.34 -38.13 -36.58
CA ASN A 17 30.50 -38.22 -37.47
C ASN A 17 31.49 -39.33 -37.09
N LYS A 18 31.00 -40.58 -37.04
CA LYS A 18 31.89 -41.76 -36.97
C LYS A 18 32.94 -41.73 -38.09
N ASP A 19 32.60 -41.11 -39.23
CA ASP A 19 33.40 -41.09 -40.46
C ASP A 19 34.67 -40.24 -40.37
N GLU A 20 34.72 -39.15 -39.60
CA GLU A 20 35.95 -38.32 -39.48
C GLU A 20 37.04 -39.02 -38.66
N ILE A 21 36.65 -39.67 -37.57
CA ILE A 21 37.58 -40.42 -36.72
C ILE A 21 38.05 -41.67 -37.46
N LEU A 22 37.13 -42.39 -38.11
CA LEU A 22 37.46 -43.55 -38.95
C LEU A 22 38.38 -43.16 -40.13
N SER A 23 38.12 -42.06 -40.82
CA SER A 23 38.97 -41.55 -41.92
C SER A 23 40.37 -41.12 -41.45
N SER A 24 40.49 -40.68 -40.21
CA SER A 24 41.77 -40.36 -39.58
C SER A 24 42.53 -41.63 -39.17
N LEU A 25 41.81 -42.65 -38.70
CA LEU A 25 42.36 -43.96 -38.35
C LEU A 25 42.81 -44.77 -39.57
N GLU A 26 42.10 -44.66 -40.71
CA GLU A 26 42.43 -45.35 -41.96
C GLU A 26 43.75 -44.88 -42.58
N LYS A 27 44.19 -43.66 -42.26
CA LYS A 27 45.46 -43.08 -42.75
C LYS A 27 46.69 -43.53 -41.97
N LEU A 28 46.52 -44.22 -40.85
CA LEU A 28 47.60 -44.68 -39.97
C LEU A 28 48.02 -46.11 -40.33
N SER A 29 49.33 -46.40 -40.27
CA SER A 29 49.85 -47.75 -40.50
C SER A 29 49.58 -48.68 -39.29
N LYS A 30 49.63 -50.00 -39.51
CA LYS A 30 49.39 -51.01 -38.45
C LYS A 30 50.24 -50.79 -37.19
N ARG A 31 51.53 -50.45 -37.34
CA ARG A 31 52.42 -50.16 -36.20
C ARG A 31 52.00 -48.90 -35.44
N GLU A 32 51.51 -47.88 -36.14
CA GLU A 32 51.04 -46.63 -35.54
C GLU A 32 49.70 -46.82 -34.84
N LEU A 33 48.81 -47.67 -35.38
CA LEU A 33 47.55 -48.04 -34.74
C LEU A 33 47.77 -48.85 -33.44
N GLU A 34 48.70 -49.80 -33.45
CA GLU A 34 49.09 -50.58 -32.25
C GLU A 34 49.73 -49.70 -31.17
N ALA A 35 50.54 -48.71 -31.58
CA ALA A 35 51.09 -47.71 -30.67
C ALA A 35 50.00 -46.80 -30.11
N LEU A 36 49.06 -46.33 -30.94
CA LEU A 36 47.93 -45.50 -30.51
C LEU A 36 46.98 -46.25 -29.57
N LEU A 37 46.74 -47.55 -29.79
CA LEU A 37 45.95 -48.40 -28.90
C LEU A 37 46.53 -48.46 -27.48
N SER A 38 47.85 -48.34 -27.36
CA SER A 38 48.57 -48.34 -26.08
C SER A 38 48.76 -46.94 -25.49
N ASP A 39 48.49 -45.88 -26.27
CA ASP A 39 48.63 -44.47 -25.88
C ASP A 39 47.25 -43.82 -25.68
N HIS A 40 46.77 -43.87 -24.43
CA HIS A 40 45.50 -43.28 -24.04
C HIS A 40 45.45 -41.76 -24.29
N GLU A 41 46.57 -41.04 -24.21
CA GLU A 41 46.57 -39.59 -24.42
C GLU A 41 46.58 -39.24 -25.92
N GLY A 42 47.17 -40.10 -26.75
CA GLY A 42 47.01 -40.09 -28.21
C GLY A 42 45.55 -40.30 -28.64
N ILE A 43 44.86 -41.28 -28.07
CA ILE A 43 43.42 -41.54 -28.33
C ILE A 43 42.57 -40.32 -27.91
N LYS A 44 42.84 -39.76 -26.73
CA LYS A 44 42.13 -38.56 -26.24
C LYS A 44 42.39 -37.32 -27.09
N LYS A 45 43.62 -37.14 -27.60
CA LYS A 45 43.93 -36.08 -28.57
C LYS A 45 43.18 -36.28 -29.88
N LEU A 46 43.09 -37.50 -30.39
CA LEU A 46 42.30 -37.81 -31.58
C LEU A 46 40.82 -37.48 -31.36
N ALA A 47 40.25 -37.86 -30.21
CA ALA A 47 38.89 -37.53 -29.84
C ALA A 47 38.67 -36.01 -29.75
N LYS A 48 39.54 -35.28 -29.04
CA LYS A 48 39.48 -33.80 -28.98
C LYS A 48 39.62 -33.10 -30.33
N ASN A 49 40.24 -33.76 -31.31
CA ASN A 49 40.38 -33.20 -32.64
C ASN A 49 39.14 -33.36 -33.52
N CYS A 50 38.19 -34.23 -33.14
CA CYS A 50 36.90 -34.40 -33.79
C CYS A 50 36.10 -33.08 -33.80
N SER A 51 35.46 -32.79 -34.94
CA SER A 51 34.68 -31.56 -35.14
C SER A 51 33.55 -31.40 -34.11
N GLU A 52 32.93 -32.50 -33.67
CA GLU A 52 31.83 -32.50 -32.71
C GLU A 52 32.29 -32.15 -31.30
N ILE A 53 33.41 -32.73 -30.84
CA ILE A 53 33.98 -32.40 -29.52
C ILE A 53 34.43 -30.94 -29.51
N LYS A 54 35.04 -30.43 -30.59
CA LYS A 54 35.37 -29.00 -30.73
C LYS A 54 34.12 -28.12 -30.71
N LYS A 55 33.04 -28.56 -31.37
CA LYS A 55 31.76 -27.84 -31.36
C LYS A 55 31.17 -27.79 -29.95
N ILE A 56 31.16 -28.91 -29.22
CA ILE A 56 30.69 -28.97 -27.83
C ILE A 56 31.56 -28.09 -26.92
N GLU A 57 32.89 -28.12 -27.06
CA GLU A 57 33.79 -27.25 -26.29
C GLU A 57 33.54 -25.76 -26.62
N SER A 58 33.29 -25.42 -27.89
CA SER A 58 32.93 -24.06 -28.32
C SER A 58 31.57 -23.60 -27.80
N ASP A 59 30.56 -24.48 -27.83
CA ASP A 59 29.22 -24.21 -27.32
C ASP A 59 29.26 -24.05 -25.79
N LEU A 60 30.05 -24.88 -25.10
CA LEU A 60 30.31 -24.75 -23.67
C LEU A 60 30.96 -23.42 -23.32
N GLU A 61 32.01 -23.03 -24.04
CA GLU A 61 32.69 -21.75 -23.80
C GLU A 61 31.74 -20.57 -24.05
N THR A 62 30.92 -20.66 -25.09
CA THR A 62 29.90 -19.65 -25.39
C THR A 62 28.86 -19.56 -24.28
N CYS A 63 28.33 -20.69 -23.81
CA CYS A 63 27.39 -20.74 -22.70
C CYS A 63 28.00 -20.22 -21.39
N MET A 64 29.26 -20.57 -21.08
CA MET A 64 29.96 -20.04 -19.91
C MET A 64 30.13 -18.52 -20.00
N ARG A 65 30.47 -18.01 -21.19
CA ARG A 65 30.62 -16.58 -21.44
C ARG A 65 29.29 -15.84 -21.28
N GLU A 66 28.21 -16.41 -21.82
CA GLU A 66 26.86 -15.87 -21.68
C GLU A 66 26.38 -15.87 -20.22
N ASN A 67 26.56 -16.98 -19.51
CA ASN A 67 26.21 -17.10 -18.10
C ASN A 67 26.97 -16.07 -17.26
N ARG A 68 28.27 -15.91 -17.51
CA ARG A 68 29.10 -14.91 -16.84
C ARG A 68 28.62 -13.49 -17.14
N CYS A 69 28.33 -13.17 -18.40
CA CYS A 69 27.80 -11.86 -18.79
C CYS A 69 26.46 -11.57 -18.11
N GLN A 70 25.57 -12.57 -18.02
CA GLN A 70 24.30 -12.43 -17.30
C GLN A 70 24.50 -12.25 -15.79
N ALA A 71 25.43 -12.98 -15.18
CA ALA A 71 25.77 -12.83 -13.78
C ALA A 71 26.34 -11.43 -13.48
N GLU A 72 27.27 -10.95 -14.31
CA GLU A 72 27.83 -9.60 -14.20
C GLU A 72 26.75 -8.52 -14.39
N THR A 73 25.83 -8.72 -15.34
CA THR A 73 24.68 -7.81 -15.55
C THR A 73 23.77 -7.82 -14.33
N ASN A 74 23.40 -8.99 -13.80
CA ASN A 74 22.56 -9.09 -12.60
C ASN A 74 23.20 -8.41 -11.38
N LEU A 75 24.50 -8.61 -11.17
CA LEU A 75 25.25 -7.92 -10.11
C LEU A 75 25.29 -6.40 -10.32
N SER A 76 25.40 -5.94 -11.57
CA SER A 76 25.38 -4.50 -11.88
C SER A 76 24.03 -3.83 -11.62
N MET A 77 22.93 -4.59 -11.58
CA MET A 77 21.58 -4.10 -11.30
C MET A 77 21.27 -4.03 -9.79
N GLU A 78 22.01 -4.75 -8.96
CA GLU A 78 21.87 -4.70 -7.50
C GLU A 78 21.96 -3.27 -6.90
N PRO A 79 22.94 -2.41 -7.26
CA PRO A 79 23.02 -1.07 -6.70
C PRO A 79 21.83 -0.19 -7.08
N THR A 80 21.35 -0.25 -8.33
CA THR A 80 20.19 0.53 -8.76
C THR A 80 18.91 0.03 -8.11
N PHE A 81 18.75 -1.29 -7.96
CA PHE A 81 17.64 -1.88 -7.23
C PHE A 81 17.63 -1.45 -5.76
N ASN A 82 18.77 -1.50 -5.08
CA ASN A 82 18.89 -1.08 -3.69
C ASN A 82 18.60 0.41 -3.53
N MET A 83 19.07 1.25 -4.45
CA MET A 83 18.76 2.70 -4.47
C MET A 83 17.25 2.96 -4.58
N ILE A 84 16.58 2.33 -5.56
CA ILE A 84 15.12 2.49 -5.73
C ILE A 84 14.37 1.97 -4.51
N LYS A 85 14.81 0.86 -3.92
CA LYS A 85 14.24 0.32 -2.68
C LYS A 85 14.37 1.31 -1.52
N THR A 86 15.53 1.95 -1.36
CA THR A 86 15.72 2.96 -0.31
C THR A 86 14.87 4.20 -0.55
N GLU A 87 14.78 4.68 -1.78
CA GLU A 87 13.95 5.83 -2.16
C GLU A 87 12.46 5.54 -1.90
N LEU A 88 11.99 4.33 -2.24
CA LEU A 88 10.62 3.91 -1.97
C LEU A 88 10.30 3.88 -0.47
N VAL A 89 11.21 3.36 0.35
CA VAL A 89 11.05 3.33 1.81
C VAL A 89 11.01 4.74 2.38
N GLU A 90 11.88 5.63 1.92
CA GLU A 90 11.90 7.04 2.34
C GLU A 90 10.62 7.77 1.93
N ALA A 91 10.21 7.65 0.66
CA ALA A 91 8.98 8.25 0.15
C ALA A 91 7.74 7.76 0.93
N TYR A 92 7.68 6.46 1.26
CA TYR A 92 6.59 5.91 2.06
C TYR A 92 6.62 6.42 3.50
N SER A 93 7.80 6.51 4.12
CA SER A 93 7.96 7.09 5.46
C SER A 93 7.48 8.54 5.50
N ASN A 94 7.88 9.35 4.51
CA ASN A 94 7.45 10.73 4.38
C ASN A 94 5.94 10.85 4.17
N TYR A 95 5.37 10.01 3.30
CA TYR A 95 3.92 9.94 3.10
C TYR A 95 3.20 9.59 4.41
N LYS A 96 3.68 8.60 5.15
CA LYS A 96 3.07 8.18 6.42
C LYS A 96 3.10 9.29 7.45
N GLN A 97 4.23 10.01 7.55
CA GLN A 97 4.34 11.17 8.43
C GLN A 97 3.35 12.28 8.05
N LEU A 98 3.19 12.54 6.76
CA LEU A 98 2.27 13.56 6.25
C LEU A 98 0.81 13.14 6.46
N GLU A 99 0.49 11.85 6.28
CA GLU A 99 -0.82 11.28 6.58
C GLU A 99 -1.15 11.47 8.07
N ASP A 100 -0.23 11.15 8.98
CA ASP A 100 -0.45 11.31 10.41
C ASP A 100 -0.67 12.78 10.80
N GLN A 101 0.06 13.71 10.18
CA GLN A 101 -0.15 15.15 10.37
C GLN A 101 -1.51 15.61 9.84
N TYR A 102 -1.90 15.15 8.65
CA TYR A 102 -3.21 15.43 8.06
C TYR A 102 -4.34 14.92 8.96
N MET A 103 -4.24 13.68 9.47
CA MET A 103 -5.25 13.10 10.34
C MET A 103 -5.40 13.87 11.66
N LYS A 104 -4.28 14.33 12.25
CA LYS A 104 -4.31 15.20 13.44
C LYS A 104 -5.03 16.52 13.16
N LEU A 105 -4.68 17.19 12.05
CA LEU A 105 -5.29 18.46 11.67
C LEU A 105 -6.77 18.29 11.34
N LYS A 106 -7.15 17.20 10.65
CA LYS A 106 -8.54 16.85 10.37
C LYS A 106 -9.33 16.67 11.67
N LEU A 107 -8.79 15.93 12.64
CA LEU A 107 -9.43 15.74 13.94
C LEU A 107 -9.59 17.06 14.70
N GLU A 108 -8.61 17.95 14.63
CA GLU A 108 -8.71 19.29 15.24
C GLU A 108 -9.81 20.13 14.58
N VAL A 109 -9.86 20.16 13.25
CA VAL A 109 -10.91 20.85 12.48
C VAL A 109 -12.29 20.28 12.79
N ASP A 110 -12.44 18.95 12.83
CA ASP A 110 -13.69 18.29 13.16
C ASP A 110 -14.13 18.59 14.61
N ASN A 111 -13.19 18.65 15.55
CA ASN A 111 -13.46 19.03 16.94
C ASN A 111 -13.91 20.50 17.06
N ILE A 112 -13.31 21.41 16.29
CA ILE A 112 -13.74 22.81 16.25
C ILE A 112 -15.12 22.90 15.58
N GLY A 113 -15.34 22.21 14.47
CA GLY A 113 -16.61 22.17 13.75
C GLY A 113 -17.75 21.62 14.59
N THR A 114 -17.49 20.60 15.42
CA THR A 114 -18.48 20.04 16.36
C THR A 114 -18.74 20.97 17.54
N LYS A 115 -17.70 21.52 18.17
CA LYS A 115 -17.83 22.45 19.32
C LYS A 115 -18.53 23.76 18.97
N TYR A 116 -18.21 24.32 17.81
CA TYR A 116 -18.74 25.60 17.35
C TYR A 116 -19.75 25.43 16.22
N SER A 117 -20.41 24.28 16.17
CA SER A 117 -21.53 24.08 15.25
C SER A 117 -22.62 25.12 15.55
N PRO A 118 -23.21 25.76 14.54
CA PRO A 118 -24.30 26.72 14.72
C PRO A 118 -25.44 26.21 15.60
N SER A 119 -25.77 24.91 15.50
CA SER A 119 -26.78 24.26 16.35
C SER A 119 -26.36 24.18 17.81
N VAL A 120 -25.07 23.92 18.09
CA VAL A 120 -24.51 23.90 19.45
C VAL A 120 -24.50 25.31 20.03
N ILE A 121 -24.08 26.30 19.23
CA ILE A 121 -24.10 27.71 19.63
C ILE A 121 -25.53 28.17 19.95
N LEU A 122 -26.53 27.75 19.15
CA LEU A 122 -27.94 28.04 19.44
C LEU A 122 -28.36 27.49 20.79
N ALA A 123 -28.07 26.22 21.07
CA ALA A 123 -28.46 25.56 22.32
C ALA A 123 -27.80 26.22 23.54
N LEU A 124 -26.51 26.58 23.44
CA LEU A 124 -25.80 27.32 24.49
C LEU A 124 -26.40 28.70 24.71
N LEU A 125 -26.74 29.42 23.64
CA LEU A 125 -27.35 30.74 23.73
C LEU A 125 -28.76 30.69 24.34
N GLN A 126 -29.55 29.68 23.98
CA GLN A 126 -30.87 29.42 24.59
C GLN A 126 -30.75 29.12 26.08
N THR A 127 -29.76 28.31 26.48
CA THR A 127 -29.48 28.03 27.89
C THR A 127 -29.11 29.31 28.65
N ALA A 128 -28.20 30.13 28.10
CA ALA A 128 -27.81 31.41 28.70
C ALA A 128 -28.95 32.44 28.72
N ASN A 129 -29.89 32.37 27.76
CA ASN A 129 -31.10 33.18 27.76
C ASN A 129 -32.04 32.78 28.90
N ALA A 130 -32.31 31.47 29.04
CA ALA A 130 -33.16 30.94 30.11
C ALA A 130 -32.61 31.29 31.50
N GLN A 131 -31.28 31.21 31.69
CA GLN A 131 -30.63 31.64 32.94
C GLN A 131 -30.84 33.13 33.22
N ALA A 132 -30.72 34.00 32.21
CA ALA A 132 -30.95 35.43 32.40
C ALA A 132 -32.43 35.76 32.66
N GLU A 133 -33.33 35.00 32.05
CA GLU A 133 -34.77 35.10 32.30
C GLU A 133 -35.11 34.71 33.74
N GLU A 134 -34.62 33.57 34.22
CA GLU A 134 -34.77 33.10 35.60
C GLU A 134 -34.21 34.11 36.61
N GLN A 135 -33.00 34.63 36.39
CA GLN A 135 -32.43 35.67 37.25
C GLN A 135 -33.28 36.94 37.28
N SER A 136 -33.92 37.31 36.16
CA SER A 136 -34.80 38.48 36.12
C SER A 136 -36.12 38.23 36.85
N GLU A 137 -36.65 37.01 36.76
CA GLU A 137 -37.84 36.56 37.51
C GLU A 137 -37.56 36.57 39.02
N GLU A 138 -36.37 36.14 39.43
CA GLU A 138 -35.93 36.15 40.83
C GLU A 138 -35.83 37.58 41.37
N LEU A 139 -35.21 38.51 40.62
CA LEU A 139 -35.16 39.92 41.00
C LEU A 139 -36.56 40.53 41.12
N ALA A 140 -37.46 40.22 40.18
CA ALA A 140 -38.84 40.68 40.23
C ALA A 140 -39.58 40.14 41.46
N SER A 141 -39.40 38.85 41.77
CA SER A 141 -40.01 38.21 42.95
C SER A 141 -39.52 38.84 44.25
N ARG A 142 -38.20 39.05 44.39
CA ARG A 142 -37.62 39.71 45.57
C ARG A 142 -38.14 41.13 45.77
N PHE A 143 -38.38 41.86 44.68
CA PHE A 143 -38.96 43.20 44.72
C PHE A 143 -40.43 43.17 45.16
N LEU A 144 -41.25 42.24 44.63
CA LEU A 144 -42.65 42.05 45.03
C LEU A 144 -42.79 41.65 46.51
N ASP A 145 -41.86 40.85 47.01
CA ASP A 145 -41.78 40.45 48.43
C ASP A 145 -41.29 41.58 49.34
N LYS A 146 -41.04 42.78 48.80
CA LYS A 146 -40.49 43.96 49.51
C LYS A 146 -39.14 43.69 50.18
N SER A 147 -38.41 42.68 49.71
CA SER A 147 -37.07 42.34 50.18
C SER A 147 -35.96 43.18 49.52
N MET A 148 -36.33 44.05 48.57
CA MET A 148 -35.44 44.88 47.78
C MET A 148 -36.05 46.28 47.59
N ASP A 149 -35.20 47.31 47.64
CA ASP A 149 -35.60 48.70 47.39
C ASP A 149 -35.71 49.00 45.88
N VAL A 150 -36.53 50.00 45.53
CA VAL A 150 -36.84 50.36 44.14
C VAL A 150 -35.57 50.76 43.36
N ASP A 151 -34.68 51.55 43.96
CA ASP A 151 -33.48 52.02 43.28
C ASP A 151 -32.50 50.87 42.97
N VAL A 152 -32.41 49.89 43.88
CA VAL A 152 -31.59 48.67 43.70
C VAL A 152 -32.21 47.78 42.63
N PHE A 153 -33.54 47.59 42.66
CA PHE A 153 -34.25 46.82 41.65
C PHE A 153 -34.04 47.40 40.24
N LEU A 154 -34.25 48.70 40.04
CA LEU A 154 -34.10 49.33 38.73
C LEU A 154 -32.66 49.24 38.21
N LYS A 155 -31.67 49.37 39.10
CA LYS A 155 -30.26 49.27 38.76
C LYS A 155 -29.89 47.89 38.21
N ASP A 156 -30.42 46.81 38.78
CA ASP A 156 -30.04 45.44 38.42
C ASP A 156 -30.99 44.81 37.39
N PHE A 157 -32.30 45.08 37.48
CA PHE A 157 -33.32 44.48 36.62
C PHE A 157 -33.29 45.01 35.18
N ILE A 158 -33.15 46.32 34.98
CA ILE A 158 -33.13 46.92 33.64
C ILE A 158 -32.01 46.35 32.75
N PRO A 159 -30.73 46.33 33.18
CA PRO A 159 -29.66 45.77 32.35
C PRO A 159 -29.82 44.27 32.13
N LEU A 160 -30.30 43.53 33.14
CA LEU A 160 -30.53 42.09 33.00
C LEU A 160 -31.66 41.78 32.01
N ARG A 161 -32.77 42.53 32.07
CA ARG A 161 -33.88 42.33 31.13
C ARG A 161 -33.52 42.76 29.72
N LYS A 162 -32.68 43.80 29.57
CA LYS A 162 -32.09 44.16 28.27
C LYS A 162 -31.24 43.02 27.71
N LEU A 163 -30.38 42.41 28.53
CA LEU A 163 -29.55 41.27 28.13
C LEU A 163 -30.39 40.04 27.75
N CYS A 164 -31.42 39.72 28.53
CA CYS A 164 -32.37 38.65 28.23
C CYS A 164 -33.04 38.88 26.86
N ASN A 165 -33.63 40.05 26.64
CA ASN A 165 -34.30 40.37 25.37
C ASN A 165 -33.33 40.33 24.18
N GLU A 166 -32.09 40.80 24.36
CA GLU A 166 -31.06 40.74 23.32
C GLU A 166 -30.68 39.30 22.97
N ARG A 167 -30.48 38.44 23.97
CA ARG A 167 -30.19 37.01 23.77
C ARG A 167 -31.36 36.30 23.10
N ARG A 168 -32.59 36.57 23.51
CA ARG A 168 -33.80 36.03 22.89
C ARG A 168 -33.88 36.38 21.40
N PHE A 169 -33.70 37.66 21.05
CA PHE A 169 -33.70 38.09 19.65
C PHE A 169 -32.59 37.38 18.84
N LYS A 170 -31.39 37.24 19.41
CA LYS A 170 -30.28 36.51 18.77
C LYS A 170 -30.59 35.02 18.58
N CYS A 171 -31.23 34.36 19.55
CA CYS A 171 -31.70 32.98 19.40
C CYS A 171 -32.71 32.85 18.26
N GLU A 172 -33.72 33.71 18.22
CA GLU A 172 -34.75 33.71 17.18
C GLU A 172 -34.12 33.91 15.80
N LYS A 173 -33.21 34.88 15.67
CA LYS A 173 -32.56 35.15 14.38
C LYS A 173 -31.67 34.02 13.91
N LEU A 174 -30.89 33.42 14.81
CA LEU A 174 -30.01 32.30 14.48
C LEU A 174 -30.82 31.04 14.15
N ALA A 175 -31.92 30.78 14.86
CA ALA A 175 -32.84 29.69 14.55
C ALA A 175 -33.50 29.87 13.16
N GLU A 176 -33.93 31.09 12.84
CA GLU A 176 -34.47 31.44 11.51
C GLU A 176 -33.43 31.14 10.41
N GLN A 177 -32.19 31.60 10.59
CA GLN A 177 -31.11 31.38 9.62
C GLN A 177 -30.78 29.89 9.43
N LEU A 178 -30.83 29.10 10.50
CA LEU A 178 -30.63 27.64 10.42
C LEU A 178 -31.78 26.93 9.70
N SER A 179 -33.02 27.27 10.02
CA SER A 179 -34.20 26.70 9.36
C SER A 179 -34.30 27.08 7.88
N SER A 180 -33.82 28.28 7.52
CA SER A 180 -33.85 28.81 6.15
C SER A 180 -32.66 28.34 5.30
N GLY A 181 -31.75 27.52 5.86
CA GLY A 181 -30.55 27.03 5.17
C GLY A 181 -29.53 28.13 4.82
N HIS A 182 -29.64 29.31 5.42
CA HIS A 182 -28.73 30.45 5.14
C HIS A 182 -27.33 30.22 5.71
N ILE A 183 -27.20 29.37 6.73
CA ILE A 183 -25.92 28.93 7.28
C ILE A 183 -25.49 27.65 6.54
N ASN A 184 -24.67 27.81 5.51
CA ASN A 184 -23.93 26.70 4.92
C ASN A 184 -22.85 26.28 5.92
N VAL A 185 -23.10 25.20 6.67
CA VAL A 185 -22.02 24.47 7.36
C VAL A 185 -20.99 24.10 6.29
N LEU A 186 -19.73 24.52 6.48
CA LEU A 186 -18.63 24.08 5.64
C LEU A 186 -18.56 22.55 5.71
N ASN A 187 -19.17 21.90 4.73
CA ASN A 187 -19.03 20.48 4.50
C ASN A 187 -17.65 20.28 3.89
N PHE A 188 -16.62 20.18 4.74
CA PHE A 188 -15.30 19.81 4.29
C PHE A 188 -15.42 18.48 3.54
N PRO A 189 -14.85 18.35 2.33
CA PRO A 189 -14.96 17.13 1.56
C PRO A 189 -14.40 15.97 2.41
N ASN A 190 -15.26 15.00 2.69
CA ASN A 190 -14.84 13.74 3.31
C ASN A 190 -14.06 12.96 2.24
N ILE A 191 -12.77 13.27 2.11
CA ILE A 191 -11.87 12.50 1.26
C ILE A 191 -11.72 11.15 1.96
N SER A 192 -12.42 10.14 1.45
CA SER A 192 -12.21 8.74 1.80
C SER A 192 -10.78 8.38 1.40
N HIS A 193 -9.86 8.40 2.37
CA HIS A 193 -8.47 8.04 2.18
C HIS A 193 -8.40 6.53 1.96
N LEU A 194 -8.13 6.10 0.72
CA LEU A 194 -7.71 4.73 0.45
C LEU A 194 -6.35 4.55 1.15
N SER A 195 -6.32 3.85 2.27
CA SER A 195 -5.08 3.41 2.89
C SER A 195 -4.41 2.41 1.94
N TYR A 196 -3.58 2.90 1.03
CA TYR A 196 -2.73 2.02 0.24
C TYR A 196 -1.64 1.49 1.17
N VAL A 197 -1.73 0.20 1.49
CA VAL A 197 -0.67 -0.52 2.20
C VAL A 197 0.11 -1.30 1.14
N PRO A 198 1.30 -0.84 0.71
CA PRO A 198 2.20 -1.72 0.00
C PRO A 198 2.58 -2.87 0.94
N ASN A 199 2.38 -4.11 0.51
CA ASN A 199 2.87 -5.30 1.23
C ASN A 199 4.41 -5.27 1.26
N MET A 200 4.98 -4.61 2.27
CA MET A 200 6.40 -4.61 2.57
C MET A 200 6.70 -5.77 3.53
N LEU A 201 6.68 -7.00 3.01
CA LEU A 201 7.29 -8.12 3.72
C LEU A 201 8.81 -7.90 3.71
N MET A 202 9.31 -7.31 4.79
CA MET A 202 10.74 -7.33 5.12
C MET A 202 11.12 -8.78 5.40
N ASN A 203 11.86 -9.41 4.48
CA ASN A 203 12.48 -10.69 4.77
C ASN A 203 13.71 -10.45 5.66
N THR A 204 13.50 -10.35 6.96
CA THR A 204 14.54 -10.54 7.96
C THR A 204 14.66 -12.05 8.16
N ASP A 205 15.59 -12.70 7.47
CA ASP A 205 16.42 -13.77 8.04
C ASP A 205 17.36 -14.32 6.96
N ALA A 206 18.61 -13.89 7.07
CA ALA A 206 19.74 -14.49 6.40
C ALA A 206 20.04 -15.84 7.07
N SER A 207 19.38 -16.93 6.65
CA SER A 207 19.82 -18.34 6.84
C SER A 207 18.84 -19.35 6.21
N SER A 208 18.61 -19.32 4.90
CA SER A 208 18.47 -20.53 4.08
C SER A 208 18.43 -20.15 2.61
N ALA A 209 19.48 -20.52 1.87
CA ALA A 209 19.57 -20.28 0.45
C ALA A 209 18.55 -21.16 -0.28
N ASN A 210 17.48 -20.54 -0.78
CA ASN A 210 16.61 -21.12 -1.80
C ASN A 210 16.67 -20.17 -3.01
N PRO A 211 17.30 -20.54 -4.14
CA PRO A 211 17.53 -19.64 -5.27
C PRO A 211 16.26 -19.25 -6.05
N SER A 212 15.07 -19.70 -5.61
CA SER A 212 13.80 -19.48 -6.30
C SER A 212 12.93 -18.34 -5.73
N GLN A 213 13.43 -17.55 -4.77
CA GLN A 213 12.66 -16.46 -4.14
C GLN A 213 13.28 -15.07 -4.34
N LEU A 214 13.78 -14.78 -5.55
CA LEU A 214 14.26 -13.43 -5.91
C LEU A 214 13.14 -12.42 -6.22
N TYR A 215 11.87 -12.82 -6.12
CA TYR A 215 10.74 -11.93 -6.35
C TYR A 215 9.72 -11.99 -5.19
N PRO A 216 9.16 -10.85 -4.77
CA PRO A 216 8.02 -10.84 -3.85
C PRO A 216 6.86 -11.63 -4.46
N SER A 217 6.28 -12.55 -3.69
CA SER A 217 5.09 -13.29 -4.10
C SER A 217 3.91 -12.34 -4.31
N LEU A 218 3.46 -12.21 -5.56
CA LEU A 218 2.21 -11.52 -5.91
C LEU A 218 1.04 -12.49 -5.73
N LEU A 219 0.55 -12.63 -4.49
CA LEU A 219 -0.76 -13.22 -4.24
C LEU A 219 -1.84 -12.12 -4.29
N PRO A 220 -2.96 -12.31 -5.01
CA PRO A 220 -4.04 -11.35 -5.04
C PRO A 220 -4.86 -11.44 -3.74
N LEU A 221 -4.96 -10.32 -3.01
CA LEU A 221 -5.88 -10.18 -1.88
C LEU A 221 -7.29 -9.98 -2.44
N SER A 222 -8.16 -10.97 -2.27
CA SER A 222 -9.58 -10.86 -2.60
C SER A 222 -10.27 -9.84 -1.68
N HIS A 223 -10.72 -8.72 -2.25
CA HIS A 223 -11.72 -7.88 -1.59
C HIS A 223 -13.08 -8.59 -1.68
N SER A 224 -13.62 -9.05 -0.56
CA SER A 224 -15.04 -9.39 -0.46
C SER A 224 -15.85 -8.09 -0.49
N THR A 225 -16.38 -7.74 -1.65
CA THR A 225 -17.49 -6.78 -1.75
C THR A 225 -18.79 -7.55 -1.62
N SER A 226 -19.65 -7.07 -0.71
CA SER A 226 -21.12 -7.22 -0.64
C SER A 226 -21.61 -7.68 0.74
N ASN A 227 -22.06 -6.70 1.53
CA ASN A 227 -23.20 -6.90 2.41
C ASN A 227 -24.43 -7.18 1.52
N PRO A 228 -25.19 -8.27 1.73
CA PRO A 228 -26.55 -8.37 1.22
C PRO A 228 -27.54 -7.74 2.22
N PRO A 229 -28.70 -7.25 1.76
CA PRO A 229 -29.70 -6.59 2.62
C PRO A 229 -30.50 -7.61 3.44
N PRO A 230 -31.11 -7.24 4.58
CA PRO A 230 -32.11 -8.09 5.20
C PRO A 230 -33.44 -7.86 4.48
N THR A 231 -33.83 -8.78 3.61
CA THR A 231 -35.24 -8.95 3.21
C THR A 231 -35.70 -10.31 3.73
N THR A 232 -36.44 -10.31 4.84
CA THR A 232 -37.16 -11.49 5.32
C THR A 232 -38.64 -11.30 5.04
N TYR A 233 -39.14 -12.02 4.04
CA TYR A 233 -40.55 -12.35 3.84
C TYR A 233 -40.61 -13.84 3.52
N GLY A 234 -41.38 -14.63 4.29
CA GLY A 234 -41.78 -15.98 3.88
C GLY A 234 -41.95 -17.01 5.00
N PHE A 235 -43.21 -17.35 5.27
CA PHE A 235 -43.70 -18.46 6.11
C PHE A 235 -43.24 -19.87 5.69
N LYS A 236 -43.10 -20.76 6.70
CA LYS A 236 -43.38 -22.22 6.79
C LYS A 236 -42.60 -22.73 8.03
N ILE A 237 -43.15 -23.34 9.07
CA ILE A 237 -44.28 -24.30 9.24
C ILE A 237 -45.14 -23.84 10.42
#